data_AF-A0A6N7CP93-F1
#
_entry.id   AF-A0A6N7CP93-F1
#
_cell.length_a   1.000
_cell.length_b   1.000
_cell.length_c   1.000
_cell.angle_alpha   90.00
_cell.angle_beta   90.00
_cell.angle_gamma   90.00
#
_symmetry.space_group_name_H-M   'P 1'
#
loop_
_entity.id
_entity.type
_entity.pdbx_description
1 polymer ?
#
loop_
_entity_poly.entity_id
_entity_poly.type
_entity_poly.pdbx_seq_one_letter_code
_entity_poly.pdbx_strand_id
1 'polypeptide(L)'
;MVAPALMCGTALLSSPAIAHSDPANCVATFNLLIPGTWETNENADPSKPVGMLAPVAEAIAAKNGARTQTYTLPYMARAFDNGHTYADSKADAVSKASAVLKNYADKCHGAKITITGNSQGADAAGDIAAAIGNDRGPIDADRVLGVGLLADPGAGTKGSATVGPKTSGEGISGPRSQGMGTL
;
A
#
# COMPACT_ATOMS: atom_id res chain seq x y z
N MET A 1 -24.21 64.05 -23.29
CA MET A 1 -24.58 62.63 -23.23
C MET A 1 -23.40 61.88 -22.64
N VAL A 2 -23.49 61.41 -21.39
CA VAL A 2 -22.46 60.60 -20.73
C VAL A 2 -23.17 59.32 -20.29
N ALA A 3 -22.76 58.18 -20.84
CA ALA A 3 -23.34 56.87 -20.52
C ALA A 3 -22.63 56.26 -19.30
N PRO A 4 -23.33 55.66 -18.33
CA PRO A 4 -22.70 55.00 -17.21
C PRO A 4 -22.30 53.57 -17.61
N ALA A 5 -21.05 53.20 -17.37
CA ALA A 5 -20.56 51.84 -17.52
C ALA A 5 -20.88 51.06 -16.22
N LEU A 6 -21.69 50.00 -16.36
CA LEU A 6 -22.03 49.08 -15.27
C LEU A 6 -20.91 48.02 -15.16
N MET A 7 -20.08 48.10 -14.13
CA MET A 7 -19.09 47.07 -13.80
C MET A 7 -19.76 45.97 -12.95
N CYS A 8 -19.90 44.78 -13.53
CA CYS A 8 -20.42 43.60 -12.84
C CYS A 8 -19.24 42.84 -12.21
N GLY A 9 -19.10 42.92 -10.89
CA GLY A 9 -18.06 42.19 -10.14
C GLY A 9 -18.48 40.74 -9.87
N THR A 10 -17.75 39.78 -10.43
CA THR A 10 -17.90 38.35 -10.10
C THR A 10 -17.18 38.04 -8.79
N ALA A 11 -17.93 37.79 -7.72
CA ALA A 11 -17.39 37.24 -6.48
C ALA A 11 -17.14 35.74 -6.64
N LEU A 12 -15.87 35.31 -6.54
CA LEU A 12 -15.50 33.91 -6.49
C LEU A 12 -15.85 33.36 -5.10
N LEU A 13 -16.90 32.54 -5.03
CA LEU A 13 -17.26 31.77 -3.84
C LEU A 13 -16.29 30.59 -3.70
N SER A 14 -15.25 30.75 -2.88
CA SER A 14 -14.42 29.63 -2.44
C SER A 14 -15.21 28.80 -1.41
N SER A 15 -15.71 27.64 -1.80
CA SER A 15 -16.33 26.68 -0.88
C SER A 15 -15.32 26.25 0.19
N PRO A 16 -15.68 26.22 1.48
CA PRO A 16 -14.79 25.74 2.53
C PRO A 16 -14.52 24.25 2.33
N ALA A 17 -13.25 23.84 2.40
CA ALA A 17 -12.89 22.44 2.48
C ALA A 17 -13.51 21.83 3.74
N ILE A 18 -14.29 20.76 3.59
CA ILE A 18 -14.85 20.03 4.73
C ILE A 18 -13.69 19.33 5.44
N ALA A 19 -13.31 19.84 6.61
CA ALA A 19 -12.38 19.14 7.49
C ALA A 19 -13.10 17.89 8.05
N HIS A 20 -12.77 16.71 7.53
CA HIS A 20 -13.15 15.46 8.17
C HIS A 20 -12.29 15.26 9.43
N SER A 21 -12.93 15.24 10.60
CA SER A 21 -12.27 14.72 11.80
C SER A 21 -12.21 13.21 11.67
N ASP A 22 -11.00 12.66 11.70
CA ASP A 22 -10.82 11.21 11.76
C ASP A 22 -11.53 10.65 13.02
N PRO A 23 -12.14 9.47 12.93
CA PRO A 23 -12.63 8.72 14.08
C PRO A 23 -11.56 8.57 15.17
N ALA A 24 -12.00 8.49 16.43
CA ALA A 24 -11.09 8.41 17.59
C ALA A 24 -10.17 7.17 17.60
N ASN A 25 -10.42 6.18 16.75
CA ASN A 25 -9.64 4.96 16.59
C ASN A 25 -8.66 4.98 15.40
N CYS A 26 -8.55 6.09 14.67
CA CYS A 26 -7.54 6.24 13.64
C CYS A 26 -6.16 6.46 14.28
N VAL A 27 -5.18 5.69 13.81
CA VAL A 27 -3.80 5.79 14.27
C VAL A 27 -2.96 6.56 13.26
N ALA A 28 -1.84 7.13 13.70
CA ALA A 28 -0.97 7.93 12.83
C ALA A 28 -0.41 7.11 11.65
N THR A 29 -0.14 5.82 11.88
CA THR A 29 0.47 4.94 10.87
C THR A 29 -0.25 3.60 10.77
N PHE A 30 -0.64 3.23 9.55
CA PHE A 30 -1.15 1.91 9.22
C PHE A 30 -0.12 1.15 8.40
N ASN A 31 0.24 -0.05 8.85
CA ASN A 31 1.32 -0.83 8.26
C ASN A 31 0.73 -2.11 7.72
N LEU A 32 0.57 -2.16 6.40
CA LEU A 32 0.13 -3.35 5.70
C LEU A 32 1.34 -4.28 5.50
N LEU A 33 1.25 -5.50 6.00
CA LEU A 33 2.22 -6.56 5.77
C LEU A 33 1.56 -7.65 4.93
N ILE A 34 2.18 -8.01 3.82
CA ILE A 34 1.69 -9.04 2.90
C ILE A 34 2.64 -10.25 3.00
N PRO A 35 2.24 -11.33 3.70
CA PRO A 35 3.06 -12.54 3.82
C PRO A 35 3.33 -13.21 2.47
N GLY A 36 4.37 -14.02 2.42
CA GLY A 36 4.70 -14.86 1.28
C GLY A 36 3.83 -16.10 1.17
N THR A 37 4.15 -16.91 0.16
CA THR A 37 3.47 -18.18 -0.11
C THR A 37 3.54 -19.11 1.11
N TRP A 38 2.40 -19.71 1.45
CA TRP A 38 2.20 -20.61 2.60
C TRP A 38 2.44 -20.02 3.99
N GLU A 39 2.63 -18.70 4.13
CA GLU A 39 2.82 -18.05 5.43
C GLU A 39 1.50 -17.60 6.09
N THR A 40 0.40 -17.60 5.35
CA THR A 40 -0.94 -17.17 5.79
C THR A 40 -2.03 -17.99 5.05
N ASN A 41 -3.29 -17.68 5.32
CA ASN A 41 -4.45 -18.17 4.58
C ASN A 41 -5.61 -17.16 4.68
N GLU A 42 -6.71 -17.44 3.97
CA GLU A 42 -7.87 -16.56 3.85
C GLU A 42 -8.62 -16.33 5.17
N ASN A 43 -8.45 -17.23 6.14
CA ASN A 43 -9.10 -17.18 7.44
C ASN A 43 -8.16 -16.74 8.58
N ALA A 44 -6.93 -16.32 8.25
CA ALA A 44 -5.96 -15.87 9.24
C ALA A 44 -6.45 -14.60 9.94
N ASP A 45 -6.11 -14.46 11.23
CA ASP A 45 -6.38 -13.24 12.00
C ASP A 45 -5.41 -12.13 11.55
N PRO A 46 -5.89 -11.03 10.95
CA PRO A 46 -5.03 -9.97 10.46
C PRO A 46 -4.27 -9.20 11.56
N SER A 47 -4.69 -9.33 12.82
CA SER A 47 -4.01 -8.74 13.98
C SER A 47 -2.83 -9.58 14.48
N LYS A 48 -2.68 -10.81 13.99
CA LYS A 48 -1.57 -11.71 14.35
C LYS A 48 -0.52 -11.70 13.26
N PRO A 49 0.68 -11.16 13.53
CA PRO A 49 1.78 -11.26 12.59
C PRO A 49 2.18 -12.73 12.35
N VAL A 50 2.46 -13.07 11.09
CA VAL A 50 2.87 -14.41 10.67
C VAL A 50 3.99 -14.34 9.63
N GLY A 51 4.69 -15.46 9.44
CA GLY A 51 5.72 -15.61 8.42
C GLY A 51 6.95 -14.74 8.65
N MET A 52 7.72 -14.56 7.58
CA MET A 52 8.96 -13.80 7.59
C MET A 52 8.81 -12.34 8.01
N LEU A 53 7.62 -11.76 7.87
CA LEU A 53 7.35 -10.37 8.24
C LEU A 53 6.91 -10.21 9.70
N ALA A 54 6.68 -11.29 10.45
CA ALA A 54 6.23 -11.20 11.84
C ALA A 54 7.18 -10.36 12.73
N PRO A 55 8.52 -10.58 12.71
CA PRO A 55 9.43 -9.77 13.53
C PRO A 55 9.41 -8.28 13.17
N VAL A 56 9.12 -7.94 11.90
CA VAL A 56 9.01 -6.54 11.45
C VAL A 56 7.75 -5.90 12.03
N ALA A 57 6.60 -6.58 11.97
CA ALA A 57 5.36 -6.10 12.56
C ALA A 57 5.50 -5.91 14.08
N GLU A 58 6.08 -6.88 14.77
CA GLU A 58 6.31 -6.83 16.22
C GLU A 58 7.21 -5.66 16.60
N ALA A 59 8.30 -5.43 15.87
CA ALA A 59 9.20 -4.30 16.09
C ALA A 59 8.50 -2.95 15.87
N ILE A 60 7.67 -2.83 14.82
CA ILE A 60 6.87 -1.63 14.55
C ILE A 60 5.91 -1.37 15.72
N ALA A 61 5.17 -2.39 16.17
CA ALA A 61 4.24 -2.27 17.29
C ALA A 61 4.94 -1.90 18.60
N ALA A 62 6.04 -2.59 18.93
CA ALA A 62 6.81 -2.35 20.16
C ALA A 62 7.38 -0.92 20.21
N LYS A 63 7.88 -0.40 19.08
CA LYS A 63 8.50 0.93 19.01
C LYS A 63 7.49 2.07 19.04
N ASN A 64 6.29 1.88 18.48
CA ASN A 64 5.34 2.96 18.25
C ASN A 64 4.10 2.91 19.16
N GLY A 65 3.82 1.77 19.79
CA GLY A 65 2.68 1.58 20.69
C GLY A 65 1.36 1.90 20.00
N ALA A 66 0.46 2.59 20.69
CA ALA A 66 -0.89 2.92 20.21
C ALA A 66 -0.92 3.89 19.01
N ARG A 67 0.23 4.43 18.55
CA ARG A 67 0.29 5.32 17.38
C ARG A 67 0.34 4.57 16.05
N THR A 68 0.40 3.25 16.10
CA THR A 68 0.55 2.40 14.92
C THR A 68 -0.44 1.25 14.95
N GLN A 69 -0.84 0.81 13.77
CA GLN A 69 -1.61 -0.41 13.57
C GLN A 69 -0.87 -1.25 12.54
N THR A 70 -0.58 -2.49 12.90
CA THR A 70 -0.05 -3.50 11.98
C THR A 70 -1.20 -4.36 11.48
N TYR A 71 -1.25 -4.62 10.19
CA TYR A 71 -2.26 -5.45 9.56
C TYR A 71 -1.57 -6.48 8.67
N THR A 72 -1.65 -7.75 9.05
CA THR A 72 -1.07 -8.85 8.26
C THR A 72 -2.14 -9.41 7.34
N LEU A 73 -1.93 -9.35 6.02
CA LEU A 73 -2.97 -9.65 5.05
C LEU A 73 -3.38 -11.14 5.06
N PRO A 74 -4.64 -11.48 5.33
CA PRO A 74 -5.19 -12.80 5.07
C PRO A 74 -5.52 -12.91 3.58
N TYR A 75 -4.90 -13.85 2.88
CA TYR A 75 -5.15 -14.12 1.46
C TYR A 75 -4.80 -15.58 1.15
N MET A 76 -5.06 -16.00 -0.09
CA MET A 76 -4.87 -17.37 -0.55
C MET A 76 -3.47 -17.94 -0.24
N ALA A 77 -2.40 -17.20 -0.56
CA ALA A 77 -0.99 -17.55 -0.31
C ALA A 77 -0.55 -18.92 -0.86
N ARG A 78 -0.89 -19.20 -2.12
CA ARG A 78 -0.70 -20.50 -2.81
C ARG A 78 0.28 -20.41 -3.98
N ALA A 79 0.83 -21.56 -4.35
CA ALA A 79 1.65 -21.73 -5.55
C ALA A 79 1.46 -23.13 -6.12
N PHE A 80 0.54 -23.24 -7.09
CA PHE A 80 0.22 -24.49 -7.79
C PHE A 80 -0.28 -25.61 -6.86
N ASP A 81 -1.05 -25.26 -5.83
CA ASP A 81 -1.68 -26.20 -4.89
C ASP A 81 -3.20 -25.97 -4.77
N ASN A 82 -3.93 -27.03 -4.39
CA ASN A 82 -5.40 -27.03 -4.23
C ASN A 82 -6.20 -26.51 -5.45
N GLY A 83 -5.67 -26.68 -6.67
CA GLY A 83 -6.34 -26.27 -7.90
C GLY A 83 -6.17 -24.79 -8.26
N HIS A 84 -5.30 -24.06 -7.56
CA HIS A 84 -5.04 -22.64 -7.82
C HIS A 84 -3.64 -22.38 -8.37
N THR A 85 -3.53 -21.44 -9.30
CA THR A 85 -2.24 -21.00 -9.83
C THR A 85 -1.59 -19.96 -8.91
N TYR A 86 -0.28 -19.71 -9.11
CA TYR A 86 0.39 -18.55 -8.50
C TYR A 86 -0.30 -17.23 -8.87
N ALA A 87 -0.76 -17.09 -10.11
CA ALA A 87 -1.41 -15.88 -10.60
C ALA A 87 -2.75 -15.62 -9.90
N ASP A 88 -3.55 -16.67 -9.67
CA ASP A 88 -4.81 -16.56 -8.91
C ASP A 88 -4.55 -16.07 -7.49
N SER A 89 -3.54 -16.66 -6.82
CA SER A 89 -3.16 -16.28 -5.46
C SER A 89 -2.65 -14.83 -5.38
N LYS A 90 -1.81 -14.42 -6.33
CA LYS A 90 -1.32 -13.03 -6.42
C LYS A 90 -2.47 -12.06 -6.68
N ALA A 91 -3.41 -12.40 -7.57
CA ALA A 91 -4.58 -11.55 -7.83
C ALA A 91 -5.47 -11.39 -6.59
N ASP A 92 -5.67 -12.45 -5.81
CA ASP A 92 -6.36 -12.39 -4.51
C ASP A 92 -5.62 -11.47 -3.52
N ALA A 93 -4.30 -11.58 -3.43
CA ALA A 93 -3.47 -10.71 -2.59
C ALA A 93 -3.63 -9.23 -2.97
N VAL A 94 -3.48 -8.90 -4.26
CA VAL A 94 -3.60 -7.53 -4.77
C VAL A 94 -5.00 -6.97 -4.52
N SER A 95 -6.04 -7.76 -4.79
CA SER A 95 -7.44 -7.36 -4.59
C SER A 95 -7.74 -7.06 -3.11
N LYS A 96 -7.40 -7.99 -2.20
CA LYS A 96 -7.67 -7.84 -0.76
C LYS A 96 -6.83 -6.73 -0.13
N ALA A 97 -5.55 -6.64 -0.47
CA ALA A 97 -4.69 -5.56 -0.01
C ALA A 97 -5.22 -4.20 -0.46
N SER A 98 -5.64 -4.09 -1.74
CA SER A 98 -6.18 -2.84 -2.27
C SER A 98 -7.48 -2.44 -1.57
N ALA A 99 -8.36 -3.41 -1.30
CA ALA A 99 -9.59 -3.17 -0.54
C ALA A 99 -9.31 -2.71 0.89
N VAL A 100 -8.32 -3.30 1.58
CA VAL A 100 -7.89 -2.90 2.92
C VAL A 100 -7.34 -1.48 2.93
N LEU A 101 -6.43 -1.16 2.00
CA LEU A 101 -5.84 0.17 1.87
C LEU A 101 -6.91 1.23 1.61
N LYS A 102 -7.80 0.98 0.65
CA LYS A 102 -8.90 1.90 0.33
C LYS A 102 -9.81 2.11 1.54
N ASN A 103 -10.29 1.03 2.16
CA ASN A 103 -11.18 1.12 3.33
C ASN A 103 -10.53 1.89 4.48
N TYR A 104 -9.23 1.70 4.71
CA TYR A 104 -8.52 2.38 5.78
C TYR A 104 -8.32 3.87 5.45
N ALA A 105 -7.88 4.19 4.24
CA ALA A 105 -7.64 5.56 3.79
C ALA A 105 -8.93 6.40 3.70
N ASP A 106 -10.06 5.77 3.35
CA ASP A 106 -11.40 6.40 3.35
C ASP A 106 -11.92 6.69 4.76
N LYS A 107 -11.46 5.94 5.78
CA LYS A 107 -11.91 6.10 7.17
C LYS A 107 -10.99 7.00 7.98
N CYS A 108 -9.70 6.94 7.71
CA CYS A 108 -8.64 7.63 8.45
C CYS A 108 -7.84 8.48 7.47
N HIS A 109 -8.33 9.68 7.15
CA HIS A 109 -7.79 10.56 6.12
C HIS A 109 -6.40 11.11 6.49
N GLY A 110 -6.12 11.28 7.78
CA GLY A 110 -4.83 11.77 8.27
C GLY A 110 -3.75 10.69 8.38
N ALA A 111 -4.13 9.41 8.33
CA ALA A 111 -3.20 8.33 8.55
C ALA A 111 -2.24 8.15 7.36
N LYS A 112 -0.99 7.85 7.69
CA LYS A 112 0.07 7.51 6.74
C LYS A 112 0.27 6.00 6.68
N ILE A 113 0.70 5.49 5.53
CA ILE A 113 0.65 4.06 5.21
C ILE A 113 2.04 3.54 4.86
N THR A 114 2.41 2.38 5.38
CA THR A 114 3.54 1.58 4.86
C THR A 114 3.01 0.29 4.26
N ILE A 115 3.70 -0.21 3.22
CA ILE A 115 3.36 -1.47 2.56
C ILE A 115 4.62 -2.33 2.55
N THR A 116 4.57 -3.49 3.20
CA THR A 116 5.70 -4.42 3.25
C THR A 116 5.27 -5.78 2.73
N GLY A 117 6.04 -6.37 1.83
CA GLY A 117 5.76 -7.69 1.27
C GLY A 117 6.97 -8.61 1.34
N ASN A 118 6.71 -9.92 1.43
CA ASN A 118 7.72 -10.98 1.33
C ASN A 118 7.39 -11.94 0.17
N SER A 119 8.34 -12.27 -0.70
CA SER A 119 8.18 -13.26 -1.78
C SER A 119 6.93 -12.98 -2.65
N GLN A 120 5.93 -13.87 -2.70
CA GLN A 120 4.64 -13.59 -3.37
C GLN A 120 3.94 -12.33 -2.84
N GLY A 121 4.03 -12.07 -1.55
CA GLY A 121 3.53 -10.85 -0.95
C GLY A 121 4.33 -9.61 -1.36
N ALA A 122 5.63 -9.74 -1.64
CA ALA A 122 6.44 -8.66 -2.22
C ALA A 122 6.05 -8.40 -3.68
N ASP A 123 5.71 -9.45 -4.43
CA ASP A 123 5.21 -9.31 -5.79
C ASP A 123 3.90 -8.49 -5.81
N ALA A 124 2.94 -8.88 -4.96
CA ALA A 124 1.67 -8.16 -4.81
C ALA A 124 1.85 -6.73 -4.26
N ALA A 125 2.69 -6.55 -3.23
CA ALA A 125 2.98 -5.23 -2.67
C ALA A 125 3.62 -4.29 -3.69
N GLY A 126 4.56 -4.79 -4.49
CA GLY A 126 5.22 -3.99 -5.52
C GLY A 126 4.28 -3.64 -6.67
N ASP A 127 3.32 -4.50 -7.03
CA ASP A 127 2.30 -4.17 -8.03
C ASP A 127 1.38 -3.05 -7.55
N ILE A 128 0.96 -3.11 -6.28
CA ILE A 128 0.17 -2.04 -5.64
C ILE A 128 0.99 -0.75 -5.58
N ALA A 129 2.26 -0.82 -5.18
CA ALA A 129 3.13 0.36 -5.14
C ALA A 129 3.31 1.00 -6.52
N ALA A 130 3.56 0.18 -7.56
CA ALA A 130 3.66 0.67 -8.92
C ALA A 130 2.33 1.28 -9.41
N ALA A 131 1.18 0.73 -9.02
CA ALA A 131 -0.12 1.33 -9.31
C ALA A 131 -0.30 2.69 -8.61
N ILE A 132 -0.03 2.76 -7.30
CA ILE A 132 -0.16 3.99 -6.49
C ILE A 132 0.74 5.08 -7.04
N GLY A 133 2.04 4.80 -7.25
CA GLY A 133 2.98 5.81 -7.71
C GLY A 133 2.77 6.25 -9.16
N ASN A 134 1.94 5.53 -9.93
CA ASN A 134 1.50 5.95 -11.27
C ASN A 134 0.04 6.44 -11.28
N ASP A 135 -0.48 6.92 -10.14
CA ASP A 135 -1.81 7.51 -9.98
C ASP A 135 -2.98 6.59 -10.37
N ARG A 136 -2.80 5.27 -10.21
CA ARG A 136 -3.85 4.25 -10.48
C ARG A 136 -4.55 3.76 -9.22
N GLY A 137 -4.20 4.33 -8.07
CA GLY A 137 -4.75 3.95 -6.76
C GLY A 137 -4.13 2.66 -6.21
N PRO A 138 -4.71 2.08 -5.13
CA PRO A 138 -6.05 2.36 -4.58
C PRO A 138 -6.14 3.59 -3.68
N ILE A 139 -5.01 4.22 -3.38
CA ILE A 139 -4.87 5.43 -2.56
C ILE A 139 -3.91 6.40 -3.24
N ASP A 140 -3.92 7.67 -2.83
CA ASP A 140 -2.99 8.66 -3.34
C ASP A 140 -1.55 8.37 -2.85
N ALA A 141 -0.55 8.66 -3.70
CA ALA A 141 0.85 8.38 -3.40
C ALA A 141 1.37 9.12 -2.16
N ASP A 142 0.85 10.31 -1.88
CA ASP A 142 1.24 11.10 -0.71
C ASP A 142 0.85 10.44 0.63
N ARG A 143 -0.07 9.46 0.61
CA ARG A 143 -0.47 8.66 1.77
C ARG A 143 0.60 7.62 2.14
N VAL A 144 1.50 7.26 1.23
CA VAL A 144 2.50 6.21 1.43
C VAL A 144 3.82 6.79 1.96
N LEU A 145 4.29 6.29 3.11
CA LEU A 145 5.59 6.67 3.69
C LEU A 145 6.76 5.88 3.12
N GLY A 146 6.49 4.67 2.65
CA GLY A 146 7.51 3.79 2.13
C GLY A 146 6.97 2.39 1.86
N VAL A 147 7.66 1.71 0.94
CA VAL A 147 7.37 0.34 0.52
C VAL A 147 8.61 -0.52 0.74
N GLY A 148 8.45 -1.63 1.45
CA GLY A 148 9.52 -2.60 1.72
C GLY A 148 9.25 -3.92 1.00
N LEU A 149 10.12 -4.32 0.08
CA LEU A 149 9.92 -5.52 -0.72
C LEU A 149 11.05 -6.53 -0.45
N LEU A 150 10.75 -7.58 0.31
CA LEU A 150 11.68 -8.66 0.62
C LEU A 150 11.53 -9.81 -0.38
N ALA A 151 12.61 -10.18 -1.05
CA ALA A 151 12.62 -11.26 -2.05
C ALA A 151 11.57 -11.06 -3.17
N ASP A 152 11.44 -9.83 -3.69
CA ASP A 152 10.49 -9.48 -4.76
C ASP A 152 10.82 -10.16 -6.09
N PRO A 153 9.90 -10.98 -6.64
CA PRO A 153 10.01 -11.48 -8.01
C PRO A 153 10.10 -10.38 -9.07
N GLY A 154 9.63 -9.17 -8.77
CA GLY A 154 9.74 -7.96 -9.62
C GLY A 154 10.95 -7.06 -9.31
N ALA A 155 11.96 -7.56 -8.58
CA ALA A 155 13.16 -6.79 -8.25
C ALA A 155 13.89 -6.26 -9.52
N GLY A 156 14.49 -5.07 -9.44
CA GLY A 156 15.07 -4.36 -10.59
C GLY A 156 14.14 -3.31 -11.21
N THR A 157 12.92 -3.17 -10.68
CA THR A 157 11.96 -2.12 -11.08
C THR A 157 12.55 -0.71 -10.92
N LYS A 158 12.50 0.10 -12.00
CA LYS A 158 12.95 1.51 -11.97
C LYS A 158 12.21 2.29 -10.88
N GLY A 159 12.95 3.05 -10.08
CA GLY A 159 12.42 3.80 -8.92
C GLY A 159 12.59 3.06 -7.59
N SER A 160 12.78 1.74 -7.61
CA SER A 160 13.12 0.99 -6.39
C SER A 160 14.58 1.20 -5.98
N ALA A 161 14.82 1.22 -4.67
CA ALA A 161 16.16 1.31 -4.10
C ALA A 161 16.52 -0.01 -3.39
N THR A 162 17.64 -0.63 -3.78
CA THR A 162 18.16 -1.81 -3.09
C THR A 162 18.80 -1.40 -1.75
N VAL A 163 18.30 -1.96 -0.66
CA VAL A 163 18.88 -1.82 0.68
C VAL A 163 19.78 -3.02 0.96
N GLY A 164 21.02 -2.76 1.40
CA GLY A 164 22.00 -3.80 1.68
C GLY A 164 22.88 -4.16 0.46
N PRO A 165 23.54 -5.34 0.47
CA PRO A 165 24.41 -5.77 -0.61
C PRO A 165 23.68 -5.84 -1.95
N LYS A 166 24.32 -5.34 -3.01
CA LYS A 166 23.77 -5.39 -4.37
C LYS A 166 24.14 -6.70 -5.04
N THR A 167 23.17 -7.38 -5.62
CA THR A 167 23.38 -8.48 -6.54
C THR A 167 23.28 -7.96 -7.98
N SER A 168 23.99 -8.60 -8.91
CA SER A 168 23.74 -8.41 -10.34
C SER A 168 22.52 -9.24 -10.74
N GLY A 169 21.51 -8.61 -11.34
CA GLY A 169 20.34 -9.30 -11.88
C GLY A 169 19.01 -8.63 -11.53
N GLU A 170 17.94 -9.26 -11.99
CA GLU A 170 16.56 -8.85 -11.80
C GLU A 170 15.77 -10.04 -11.21
N GLY A 171 14.60 -9.75 -10.64
CA GLY A 171 13.71 -10.79 -10.14
C GLY A 171 13.15 -11.67 -11.26
N ILE A 172 12.72 -12.88 -10.91
CA ILE A 172 12.30 -13.90 -11.89
C ILE A 172 11.06 -13.50 -12.72
N SER A 173 10.18 -12.66 -12.18
CA SER A 173 9.03 -12.12 -12.90
C SER A 173 9.40 -10.94 -13.81
N GLY A 174 10.62 -10.44 -13.70
CA GLY A 174 11.11 -9.25 -14.38
C GLY A 174 10.64 -7.94 -13.73
N PRO A 175 11.33 -6.82 -14.00
CA PRO A 175 10.94 -5.49 -13.52
C PRO A 175 9.55 -5.06 -13.98
N ARG A 176 8.84 -4.30 -13.14
CA ARG A 176 7.56 -3.67 -13.50
C ARG A 176 7.81 -2.60 -14.55
N SER A 177 7.22 -2.76 -15.73
CA SER A 177 7.50 -1.91 -16.90
C SER A 177 7.19 -0.43 -16.72
N GLN A 178 6.24 -0.10 -15.82
CA GLN A 178 5.86 1.28 -15.52
C GLN A 178 6.78 1.94 -14.47
N GLY A 179 7.67 1.18 -13.82
CA GLY A 179 8.43 1.66 -12.66
C GLY A 179 7.55 1.89 -11.42
N MET A 180 8.15 2.44 -10.37
CA MET A 180 7.45 2.83 -9.14
C MET A 180 6.78 4.21 -9.20
N GLY A 181 6.93 4.93 -10.33
CA GLY A 181 6.31 6.24 -10.52
C GLY A 181 6.85 7.30 -9.56
N THR A 182 5.96 7.95 -8.80
CA THR A 182 6.31 8.96 -7.79
C THR A 182 6.64 8.38 -6.41
N LEU A 183 6.51 7.06 -6.23
CA LEU A 183 6.96 6.34 -5.04
C LEU A 183 8.43 5.92 -5.15
#